data_AF-A0A817TL32-F1
#
_entry.id   AF-A0A817TL32-F1
#
_cell.length_a   1.000
_cell.length_b   1.000
_cell.length_c   1.000
_cell.angle_alpha   90.00
_cell.angle_beta   90.00
_cell.angle_gamma   90.00
#
_symmetry.space_group_name_H-M   'P 1'
#
loop_
_entity.id
_entity.type
_entity.pdbx_description
1 polymer ?
#
loop_
_entity_poly.entity_id
_entity_poly.type
_entity_poly.pdbx_seq_one_letter_code
_entity_poly.pdbx_strand_id
1 'polypeptide(L)'
;MASTTSNDRQLTIQLPTINLLRSDNSSLNSAQWILIANLIHSYDESRLLAAARRLMNENNISQVEQIRDPTVVRDFLKQTYETTGKYLHANHDFLILPPDDRFVLLRHAAENVQCLSTIFIWNQSKLYTHRSFMKTCNYLYGEQLVNMVRHAMKFIDPDLVLVKLAASLFAFFNSLLIVRPNYTMNSSSISTIFRIQSSYAEVTWKYLVYRYGYYQAVLRFNNLIQCLMTATKITSKSLNAHIHTNDMESLVEQTEISLFLDDIEQINSDVV
;
A
#
# COMPACT_ATOMS: atom_id res chain seq x y z
N MET A 1 -31.18 15.85 38.03
CA MET A 1 -30.02 14.92 38.01
C MET A 1 -30.44 13.68 37.24
N ALA A 2 -30.12 13.62 35.95
CA ALA A 2 -30.41 12.46 35.10
C ALA A 2 -29.08 12.02 34.49
N SER A 3 -28.58 10.87 34.94
CA SER A 3 -27.36 10.25 34.44
C SER A 3 -27.68 9.50 33.15
N THR A 4 -27.33 10.07 32.01
CA THR A 4 -27.29 9.37 30.73
C THR A 4 -25.98 8.59 30.64
N THR A 5 -26.04 7.28 30.88
CA THR A 5 -24.96 6.33 30.63
C THR A 5 -24.80 6.12 29.12
N SER A 6 -23.71 6.65 28.57
CA SER A 6 -23.27 6.40 27.20
C SER A 6 -22.80 4.95 27.07
N ASN A 7 -23.57 4.14 26.34
CA ASN A 7 -23.17 2.80 25.93
C ASN A 7 -22.18 2.89 24.77
N ASP A 8 -20.89 2.93 25.08
CA ASP A 8 -19.82 2.72 24.09
C ASP A 8 -19.82 1.25 23.64
N ARG A 9 -20.61 0.95 22.61
CA ARG A 9 -20.49 -0.30 21.86
C ARG A 9 -19.21 -0.26 21.04
N GLN A 10 -18.12 -0.78 21.59
CA GLN A 10 -16.95 -1.16 20.82
C GLN A 10 -17.34 -2.27 19.84
N LEU A 11 -17.43 -1.93 18.55
CA LEU A 11 -17.54 -2.91 17.46
C LEU A 11 -16.17 -3.57 17.28
N THR A 12 -15.96 -4.69 17.97
CA THR A 12 -14.83 -5.60 17.72
C THR A 12 -15.05 -6.24 16.36
N ILE A 13 -14.32 -5.78 15.33
CA ILE A 13 -14.27 -6.45 14.04
C ILE A 13 -13.42 -7.72 14.26
N GLN A 14 -14.05 -8.82 14.63
CA GLN A 14 -13.43 -10.14 14.55
C GLN A 14 -13.37 -10.53 13.08
N LEU A 15 -12.17 -10.45 12.49
CA LEU A 15 -11.89 -11.07 11.20
C LEU A 15 -11.99 -12.59 11.39
N PRO A 16 -12.82 -13.30 10.61
CA PRO A 16 -12.95 -14.74 10.76
C PRO A 16 -11.63 -15.43 10.39
N THR A 17 -11.11 -16.25 11.30
CA THR A 17 -9.99 -17.16 11.04
C THR A 17 -10.48 -18.31 10.15
N ILE A 18 -10.54 -18.07 8.84
CA ILE A 18 -10.93 -19.10 7.88
C ILE A 18 -9.76 -20.08 7.74
N ASN A 19 -9.98 -21.35 8.07
CA ASN A 19 -9.03 -22.42 7.81
C ASN A 19 -9.12 -22.80 6.32
N LEU A 20 -8.39 -22.04 5.49
CA LEU A 20 -8.49 -22.04 4.02
C LEU A 20 -8.10 -23.37 3.34
N LEU A 21 -7.46 -24.31 4.05
CA LEU A 21 -6.88 -25.51 3.45
C LEU A 21 -7.78 -26.76 3.46
N ARG A 22 -8.85 -26.80 4.26
CA ARG A 22 -9.62 -28.05 4.50
C ARG A 22 -10.90 -28.22 3.67
N SER A 23 -11.31 -27.21 2.91
CA SER A 23 -12.56 -27.24 2.12
C SER A 23 -12.42 -26.47 0.81
N ASP A 24 -11.23 -26.51 0.21
CA ASP A 24 -10.89 -25.62 -0.87
C ASP A 24 -11.27 -26.19 -2.24
N ASN A 25 -12.30 -25.62 -2.86
CA ASN A 25 -12.60 -25.79 -4.29
C ASN A 25 -11.85 -24.76 -5.15
N SER A 26 -10.92 -23.98 -4.59
CA SER A 26 -10.12 -23.04 -5.36
C SER A 26 -9.10 -23.76 -6.24
N SER A 27 -8.71 -23.09 -7.32
CA SER A 27 -7.55 -23.46 -8.13
C SER A 27 -6.22 -22.94 -7.52
N LEU A 28 -6.23 -22.38 -6.31
CA LEU A 28 -5.03 -21.96 -5.60
C LEU A 28 -4.36 -23.18 -4.98
N ASN A 29 -3.07 -23.35 -5.23
CA ASN A 29 -2.30 -24.39 -4.55
C ASN A 29 -1.80 -23.92 -3.17
N SER A 30 -1.23 -24.83 -2.38
CA SER A 30 -0.75 -24.53 -1.03
C SER A 30 0.27 -23.39 -0.99
N ALA A 31 1.18 -23.30 -1.96
CA ALA A 31 2.17 -22.22 -2.01
C ALA A 31 1.52 -20.85 -2.26
N GLN A 32 0.48 -20.81 -3.09
CA GLN A 32 -0.30 -19.59 -3.36
C GLN A 32 -1.09 -19.13 -2.13
N TRP A 33 -1.62 -20.06 -1.33
CA TRP A 33 -2.23 -19.71 -0.05
C TRP A 33 -1.24 -19.19 0.97
N ILE A 34 -0.05 -19.78 1.05
CA ILE A 34 1.03 -19.29 1.91
C ILE A 34 1.44 -17.88 1.49
N LEU A 35 1.56 -17.61 0.19
CA LEU A 35 1.84 -16.27 -0.33
C LEU A 35 0.77 -15.25 0.15
N ILE A 36 -0.52 -15.58 -0.02
CA ILE A 36 -1.62 -14.71 0.43
C ILE A 36 -1.56 -14.49 1.93
N ALA A 37 -1.34 -15.54 2.72
CA ALA A 37 -1.25 -15.45 4.17
C ALA A 37 -0.10 -14.53 4.61
N ASN A 38 1.09 -14.70 4.02
CA ASN A 38 2.24 -13.86 4.30
C ASN A 38 1.96 -12.39 3.95
N LEU A 39 1.34 -12.13 2.81
CA LEU A 39 0.95 -10.77 2.41
C LEU A 39 -0.05 -10.14 3.38
N ILE A 40 -1.04 -10.90 3.86
CA ILE A 40 -2.01 -10.39 4.84
C ILE A 40 -1.31 -9.89 6.10
N HIS A 41 -0.17 -10.46 6.48
CA HIS A 41 0.58 -10.06 7.66
C HIS A 41 1.67 -9.02 7.40
N SER A 42 2.07 -8.78 6.15
CA SER A 42 3.19 -7.87 5.84
C SER A 42 2.83 -6.38 5.81
N TYR A 43 1.54 -6.05 5.65
CA TYR A 43 1.05 -4.67 5.61
C TYR A 43 0.13 -4.40 6.82
N ASP A 44 0.47 -3.41 7.64
CA ASP A 44 -0.34 -3.00 8.81
C ASP A 44 -1.28 -1.84 8.44
N GLU A 45 -2.34 -2.14 7.68
CA GLU A 45 -3.40 -1.18 7.39
C GLU A 45 -4.18 -0.78 8.65
N SER A 46 -4.20 -1.63 9.67
CA SER A 46 -5.02 -1.44 10.87
C SER A 46 -4.61 -0.17 11.61
N ARG A 47 -3.29 0.06 11.74
CA ARG A 47 -2.71 1.27 12.32
C ARG A 47 -3.08 2.52 11.53
N LEU A 48 -3.01 2.46 10.20
CA LEU A 48 -3.36 3.59 9.33
C LEU A 48 -4.84 3.91 9.38
N LEU A 49 -5.70 2.90 9.35
CA LEU A 49 -7.15 3.08 9.47
C LEU A 49 -7.53 3.64 10.86
N ALA A 50 -6.85 3.21 11.92
CA ALA A 50 -7.05 3.78 13.26
C ALA A 50 -6.59 5.24 13.32
N ALA A 51 -5.43 5.59 12.74
CA ALA A 51 -4.97 6.96 12.65
C ALA A 51 -5.93 7.85 11.84
N ALA A 52 -6.43 7.36 10.70
CA ALA A 52 -7.43 8.05 9.90
C ALA A 52 -8.74 8.28 10.67
N ARG A 53 -9.20 7.30 11.45
CA ARG A 53 -10.38 7.46 12.32
C ARG A 53 -10.17 8.49 13.41
N ARG A 54 -9.00 8.52 14.06
CA ARG A 54 -8.66 9.57 15.04
C ARG A 54 -8.73 10.96 14.41
N LEU A 55 -8.13 11.12 13.23
CA LEU A 55 -8.20 12.36 12.46
C LEU A 55 -9.64 12.75 12.14
N MET A 56 -10.50 11.81 11.76
CA MET A 56 -11.92 12.08 11.51
C MET A 56 -12.68 12.50 12.78
N ASN A 57 -12.33 11.95 13.95
CA ASN A 57 -13.03 12.17 15.21
C ASN A 57 -12.62 13.46 15.94
N GLU A 58 -11.33 13.78 15.99
CA GLU A 58 -10.79 15.00 16.63
C GLU A 58 -11.41 16.29 16.05
N ASN A 59 -11.87 16.20 14.80
CA ASN A 59 -12.43 17.28 14.04
C ASN A 59 -13.94 17.49 14.22
N ASN A 60 -14.65 16.55 14.86
CA ASN A 60 -16.04 16.74 15.28
C ASN A 60 -16.14 17.53 16.59
N ILE A 61 -15.05 17.61 17.37
CA ILE A 61 -15.05 18.20 18.72
C ILE A 61 -14.67 19.70 18.69
N SER A 62 -13.88 20.13 17.70
CA SER A 62 -13.37 21.51 17.64
C SER A 62 -14.11 22.36 16.60
N GLN A 63 -15.20 23.02 17.00
CA GLN A 63 -15.99 23.98 16.19
C GLN A 63 -15.26 25.29 15.85
N VAL A 64 -14.00 25.47 16.26
CA VAL A 64 -13.25 26.70 15.95
C VAL A 64 -12.45 26.49 14.66
N GLU A 65 -13.06 26.89 13.54
CA GLU A 65 -12.54 26.73 12.16
C GLU A 65 -11.20 27.45 11.85
N GLN A 66 -10.56 28.12 12.80
CA GLN A 66 -9.56 29.14 12.46
C GLN A 66 -8.09 28.73 12.49
N ILE A 67 -7.65 27.73 13.25
CA ILE A 67 -6.25 27.28 13.20
C ILE A 67 -6.20 25.78 13.50
N ARG A 68 -6.58 24.94 12.54
CA ARG A 68 -6.30 23.51 12.66
C ARG A 68 -4.87 23.27 12.24
N ASP A 69 -4.11 22.72 13.18
CA ASP A 69 -2.69 22.50 13.04
C ASP A 69 -2.42 21.51 11.89
N PRO A 70 -1.71 21.91 10.83
CA PRO A 70 -1.32 21.01 9.75
C PRO A 70 -0.45 19.84 10.23
N THR A 71 0.05 19.86 11.47
CA THR A 71 0.81 18.76 12.08
C THR A 71 0.06 17.44 12.07
N VAL A 72 -1.20 17.36 12.50
CA VAL A 72 -1.92 16.08 12.58
C VAL A 72 -2.07 15.41 11.21
N VAL A 73 -2.34 16.19 10.17
CA VAL A 73 -2.41 15.69 8.79
C VAL A 73 -1.02 15.25 8.31
N ARG A 74 0.03 16.01 8.61
CA ARG A 74 1.42 15.66 8.27
C ARG A 74 1.89 14.41 8.99
N ASP A 75 1.55 14.25 10.26
CA ASP A 75 1.88 13.06 11.07
C ASP A 75 1.16 11.82 10.54
N PHE A 76 -0.09 11.97 10.10
CA PHE A 76 -0.80 10.92 9.41
C PHE A 76 -0.12 10.56 8.08
N LEU A 77 0.25 11.55 7.26
CA LEU A 77 0.96 11.31 6.01
C LEU A 77 2.29 10.60 6.27
N LYS A 78 3.10 11.06 7.24
CA LYS A 78 4.34 10.40 7.63
C LYS A 78 4.13 8.93 8.02
N GLN A 79 3.09 8.63 8.80
CA GLN A 79 2.74 7.24 9.14
C GLN A 79 2.47 6.37 7.91
N THR A 80 1.88 6.91 6.84
CA THR A 80 1.66 6.15 5.60
C THR A 80 2.99 5.77 4.93
N TYR A 81 3.95 6.69 4.87
CA TYR A 81 5.30 6.41 4.36
C TYR A 81 6.02 5.35 5.21
N GLU A 82 6.00 5.49 6.53
CA GLU A 82 6.60 4.49 7.44
C GLU A 82 6.00 3.09 7.26
N THR A 83 4.67 3.00 7.10
CA THR A 83 4.00 1.72 6.86
C THR A 83 4.40 1.12 5.51
N THR A 84 4.59 1.95 4.48
CA THR A 84 5.10 1.49 3.17
C THR A 84 6.52 0.93 3.28
N GLY A 85 7.43 1.61 3.99
CA GLY A 85 8.79 1.11 4.21
C GLY A 85 8.82 -0.24 4.92
N LYS A 86 8.04 -0.37 6.01
CA LYS A 86 7.88 -1.64 6.74
C LYS A 86 7.33 -2.77 5.88
N TYR A 87 6.39 -2.46 5.00
CA TYR A 87 5.85 -3.45 4.07
C TYR A 87 6.89 -3.96 3.07
N LEU A 88 7.68 -3.07 2.47
CA LEU A 88 8.72 -3.46 1.52
C LEU A 88 9.82 -4.28 2.21
N HIS A 89 10.19 -3.88 3.43
CA HIS A 89 11.14 -4.58 4.27
C HIS A 89 10.66 -6.00 4.62
N ALA A 90 9.38 -6.16 4.98
CA ALA A 90 8.80 -7.47 5.29
C ALA A 90 8.42 -8.32 4.06
N ASN A 91 8.54 -7.79 2.84
CA ASN A 91 8.14 -8.52 1.63
C ASN A 91 9.22 -9.51 1.20
N HIS A 92 8.97 -10.81 1.40
CA HIS A 92 9.93 -11.86 1.08
C HIS A 92 10.38 -11.86 -0.39
N ASP A 93 9.48 -11.63 -1.35
CA ASP A 93 9.83 -11.58 -2.77
C ASP A 93 10.74 -10.38 -3.11
N PHE A 94 10.69 -9.32 -2.30
CA PHE A 94 11.62 -8.21 -2.42
C PHE A 94 13.00 -8.62 -1.90
N LEU A 95 13.05 -9.33 -0.77
CA LEU A 95 14.29 -9.75 -0.11
C LEU A 95 15.10 -10.79 -0.90
N ILE A 96 14.47 -11.59 -1.78
CA ILE A 96 15.18 -12.58 -2.62
C ILE A 96 15.99 -11.95 -3.75
N LEU A 97 15.79 -10.66 -4.04
CA LEU A 97 16.57 -9.95 -5.06
C LEU A 97 17.97 -9.63 -4.51
N PRO A 98 19.01 -9.59 -5.37
CA PRO A 98 20.33 -9.13 -4.96
C PRO A 98 20.29 -7.72 -4.35
N PRO A 99 21.14 -7.39 -3.36
CA PRO A 99 21.13 -6.09 -2.69
C PRO A 99 21.12 -4.89 -3.65
N ASP A 100 22.03 -4.87 -4.63
CA ASP A 100 22.12 -3.79 -5.63
C ASP A 100 20.81 -3.60 -6.41
N ASP A 101 20.17 -4.70 -6.78
CA ASP A 101 18.91 -4.69 -7.52
C ASP A 101 17.72 -4.27 -6.65
N ARG A 102 17.74 -4.61 -5.34
CA ARG A 102 16.75 -4.14 -4.36
C ARG A 102 16.81 -2.62 -4.24
N PHE A 103 17.99 -2.04 -4.10
CA PHE A 103 18.16 -0.59 -4.00
C PHE A 103 17.62 0.13 -5.25
N VAL A 104 17.91 -0.40 -6.43
CA VAL A 104 17.37 0.14 -7.70
C VAL A 104 15.84 0.10 -7.73
N LEU A 105 15.24 -1.00 -7.29
CA LEU A 105 13.78 -1.18 -7.33
C LEU A 105 13.06 -0.42 -6.20
N LEU A 106 13.71 -0.22 -5.06
CA LEU A 106 13.08 0.21 -3.81
C LEU A 106 12.30 1.52 -3.96
N ARG A 107 12.90 2.56 -4.55
CA ARG A 107 12.23 3.86 -4.73
C ARG A 107 10.94 3.72 -5.53
N HIS A 108 10.99 2.97 -6.63
CA HIS A 108 9.84 2.75 -7.49
C HIS A 108 8.76 1.89 -6.81
N ALA A 109 9.17 0.82 -6.14
CA ALA A 109 8.28 -0.01 -5.34
C ALA A 109 7.58 0.81 -4.25
N ALA A 110 8.32 1.68 -3.55
CA ALA A 110 7.80 2.58 -2.54
C ALA A 110 6.81 3.59 -3.10
N GLU A 111 7.11 4.24 -4.23
CA GLU A 111 6.16 5.14 -4.90
C GLU A 111 4.84 4.45 -5.24
N ASN A 112 4.92 3.25 -5.80
CA ASN A 112 3.76 2.48 -6.22
C ASN A 112 2.91 1.99 -5.04
N VAL A 113 3.55 1.38 -4.03
CA VAL A 113 2.88 0.89 -2.83
C VAL A 113 2.28 2.05 -2.05
N GLN A 114 3.01 3.15 -1.88
CA GLN A 114 2.53 4.32 -1.15
C GLN A 114 1.34 4.97 -1.86
N CYS A 115 1.35 5.03 -3.19
CA CYS A 115 0.22 5.54 -3.97
C CYS A 115 -1.04 4.70 -3.76
N LEU A 116 -0.95 3.38 -3.93
CA LEU A 116 -2.10 2.48 -3.73
C LEU A 116 -2.60 2.48 -2.29
N SER A 117 -1.67 2.46 -1.34
CA SER A 117 -1.96 2.59 0.09
C SER A 117 -2.76 3.85 0.39
N THR A 118 -2.32 4.99 -0.15
CA THR A 118 -2.98 6.28 0.01
C THR A 118 -4.40 6.24 -0.56
N ILE A 119 -4.57 5.75 -1.78
CA ILE A 119 -5.89 5.62 -2.44
C ILE A 119 -6.83 4.75 -1.59
N PHE A 120 -6.36 3.58 -1.15
CA PHE A 120 -7.13 2.65 -0.33
C PHE A 120 -7.52 3.26 1.01
N ILE A 121 -6.55 3.76 1.78
CA ILE A 121 -6.80 4.30 3.11
C ILE A 121 -7.75 5.49 3.03
N TRP A 122 -7.55 6.42 2.09
CA TRP A 122 -8.43 7.59 1.96
C TRP A 122 -9.85 7.19 1.61
N ASN A 123 -10.03 6.19 0.73
CA ASN A 123 -11.35 5.69 0.37
C ASN A 123 -12.03 5.00 1.56
N GLN A 124 -11.32 4.05 2.19
CA GLN A 124 -11.87 3.20 3.25
C GLN A 124 -12.21 3.99 4.53
N SER A 125 -11.42 5.03 4.84
CA SER A 125 -11.66 5.91 5.99
C SER A 125 -12.51 7.14 5.66
N LYS A 126 -12.89 7.33 4.39
CA LYS A 126 -13.61 8.50 3.89
C LYS A 126 -12.90 9.83 4.19
N LEU A 127 -11.56 9.85 4.27
CA LEU A 127 -10.79 11.07 4.50
C LEU A 127 -11.05 12.15 3.43
N TYR A 128 -11.45 11.74 2.22
CA TYR A 128 -11.79 12.68 1.15
C TYR A 128 -13.01 13.56 1.45
N THR A 129 -13.88 13.18 2.39
CA THR A 129 -15.00 14.01 2.83
C THR A 129 -14.59 15.00 3.92
N HIS A 130 -13.37 14.89 4.44
CA HIS A 130 -12.89 15.69 5.56
C HIS A 130 -12.25 17.00 5.07
N ARG A 131 -12.96 18.12 5.25
CA ARG A 131 -12.60 19.43 4.67
C ARG A 131 -11.19 19.89 5.03
N SER A 132 -10.80 19.79 6.31
CA SER A 132 -9.47 20.24 6.76
C SER A 132 -8.35 19.34 6.22
N PHE A 133 -8.60 18.04 6.10
CA PHE A 133 -7.65 17.11 5.49
C PHE A 133 -7.43 17.47 4.02
N MET A 134 -8.52 17.64 3.27
CA MET A 134 -8.46 18.01 1.85
C MET A 134 -7.82 19.37 1.61
N LYS A 135 -8.08 20.36 2.46
CA LYS A 135 -7.43 21.68 2.39
C LYS A 135 -5.91 21.55 2.57
N THR A 136 -5.47 20.78 3.56
CA THR A 136 -4.03 20.55 3.80
C THR A 136 -3.40 19.76 2.66
N CYS A 137 -4.03 18.68 2.19
CA CYS A 137 -3.51 17.93 1.03
C CYS A 137 -3.44 18.78 -0.24
N ASN A 138 -4.45 19.62 -0.52
CA ASN A 138 -4.42 20.54 -1.66
C ASN A 138 -3.27 21.55 -1.54
N TYR A 139 -2.99 22.05 -0.33
CA TYR A 139 -1.87 22.95 -0.08
C TYR A 139 -0.51 22.26 -0.28
N LEU A 140 -0.35 21.01 0.21
CA LEU A 140 0.92 20.29 0.16
C LEU A 140 1.22 19.70 -1.23
N TYR A 141 0.22 19.12 -1.88
CA TYR A 141 0.38 18.30 -3.08
C TYR A 141 -0.22 18.94 -4.34
N GLY A 142 -0.99 20.02 -4.19
CA GLY A 142 -1.71 20.66 -5.29
C GLY A 142 -3.05 19.99 -5.59
N GLU A 143 -4.04 20.80 -5.97
CA GLU A 143 -5.40 20.35 -6.23
C GLU A 143 -5.49 19.31 -7.35
N GLN A 144 -4.67 19.46 -8.40
CA GLN A 144 -4.65 18.52 -9.53
C GLN A 144 -4.35 17.09 -9.06
N LEU A 145 -3.30 16.92 -8.23
CA LEU A 145 -2.88 15.61 -7.75
C LEU A 145 -3.93 15.00 -6.82
N VAL A 146 -4.47 15.80 -5.91
CA VAL A 146 -5.55 15.38 -5.00
C VAL A 146 -6.81 14.96 -5.75
N ASN A 147 -7.17 15.67 -6.83
CA ASN A 147 -8.31 15.30 -7.68
C ASN A 147 -8.06 13.99 -8.43
N MET A 148 -6.83 13.72 -8.88
CA MET A 148 -6.47 12.44 -9.48
C MET A 148 -6.59 11.28 -8.48
N VAL A 149 -6.10 11.47 -7.24
CA VAL A 149 -6.27 10.47 -6.16
C VAL A 149 -7.75 10.20 -5.90
N ARG A 150 -8.58 11.25 -5.80
CA ARG A 150 -10.04 11.10 -5.63
C ARG A 150 -10.70 10.37 -6.79
N HIS A 151 -10.24 10.59 -8.02
CA HIS A 151 -10.71 9.85 -9.18
C HIS A 151 -10.34 8.36 -9.09
N ALA A 152 -9.11 8.04 -8.67
CA ALA A 152 -8.63 6.67 -8.53
C ALA A 152 -9.43 5.83 -7.52
N MET A 153 -9.97 6.47 -6.46
CA MET A 153 -10.82 5.80 -5.46
C MET A 153 -12.09 5.17 -6.04
N LYS A 154 -12.53 5.56 -7.24
CA LYS A 154 -13.67 4.93 -7.91
C LYS A 154 -13.40 3.49 -8.34
N PHE A 155 -12.12 3.13 -8.47
CA PHE A 155 -11.68 1.84 -9.01
C PHE A 155 -11.08 0.92 -7.94
N ILE A 156 -10.73 1.45 -6.76
CA ILE A 156 -10.13 0.63 -5.70
C ILE A 156 -11.17 -0.33 -5.12
N ASP A 157 -10.80 -1.59 -4.98
CA ASP A 157 -11.66 -2.61 -4.40
C ASP A 157 -11.68 -2.50 -2.86
N PRO A 158 -12.83 -2.68 -2.19
CA PRO A 158 -12.88 -2.73 -0.73
C PRO A 158 -12.25 -3.99 -0.12
N ASP A 159 -12.00 -5.04 -0.91
CA ASP A 159 -11.32 -6.24 -0.44
C ASP A 159 -9.83 -5.97 -0.19
N LEU A 160 -9.48 -5.95 1.09
CA LEU A 160 -8.11 -5.73 1.55
C LEU A 160 -7.10 -6.73 0.98
N VAL A 161 -7.47 -8.00 0.83
CA VAL A 161 -6.56 -9.01 0.28
C VAL A 161 -6.22 -8.67 -1.16
N LEU A 162 -7.22 -8.25 -1.93
CA LEU A 162 -7.03 -7.82 -3.31
C LEU A 162 -6.18 -6.56 -3.40
N VAL A 163 -6.35 -5.60 -2.47
CA VAL A 163 -5.51 -4.39 -2.39
C VAL A 163 -4.06 -4.74 -2.07
N LYS A 164 -3.80 -5.68 -1.17
CA LYS A 164 -2.45 -6.15 -0.86
C LYS A 164 -1.80 -6.84 -2.06
N LEU A 165 -2.53 -7.73 -2.72
CA LEU A 165 -2.08 -8.36 -3.97
C LEU A 165 -1.80 -7.32 -5.07
N ALA A 166 -2.65 -6.31 -5.20
CA ALA A 166 -2.45 -5.18 -6.10
C ALA A 166 -1.19 -4.39 -5.76
N ALA A 167 -0.96 -4.11 -4.48
CA ALA A 167 0.23 -3.41 -4.01
C ALA A 167 1.49 -4.20 -4.31
N SER A 168 1.50 -5.52 -4.09
CA SER A 168 2.63 -6.40 -4.46
C SER A 168 2.85 -6.42 -5.97
N LEU A 169 1.80 -6.64 -6.76
CA LEU A 169 1.89 -6.62 -8.21
C LEU A 169 2.45 -5.29 -8.73
N PHE A 170 2.01 -4.17 -8.14
CA PHE A 170 2.43 -2.83 -8.53
C PHE A 170 3.84 -2.47 -8.03
N ALA A 171 4.24 -2.94 -6.85
CA ALA A 171 5.60 -2.77 -6.33
C ALA A 171 6.66 -3.29 -7.30
N PHE A 172 6.38 -4.43 -7.94
CA PHE A 172 7.28 -5.02 -8.92
C PHE A 172 7.02 -4.55 -10.34
N PHE A 173 5.95 -3.78 -10.62
CA PHE A 173 5.53 -3.43 -11.98
C PHE A 173 6.63 -2.68 -12.74
N ASN A 174 7.20 -3.31 -13.76
CA ASN A 174 8.46 -2.86 -14.34
C ASN A 174 8.29 -1.71 -15.37
N SER A 175 7.75 -0.57 -14.94
CA SER A 175 7.79 0.67 -15.74
C SER A 175 9.18 1.33 -15.70
N LEU A 176 10.06 0.90 -14.78
CA LEU A 176 11.43 1.42 -14.64
C LEU A 176 12.25 1.29 -15.93
N LEU A 177 12.17 0.16 -16.63
CA LEU A 177 12.87 -0.06 -17.91
C LEU A 177 12.35 0.86 -19.03
N ILE A 178 11.10 1.31 -18.95
CA ILE A 178 10.49 2.21 -19.94
C ILE A 178 10.86 3.67 -19.64
N VAL A 179 10.94 4.03 -18.36
CA VAL A 179 11.08 5.44 -17.91
C VAL A 179 12.55 5.85 -17.71
N ARG A 180 13.46 4.92 -17.40
CA ARG A 180 14.88 5.23 -17.17
C ARG A 180 15.79 4.28 -17.97
N PRO A 181 16.00 4.53 -19.27
CA PRO A 181 16.79 3.66 -20.15
C PRO A 181 18.28 3.53 -19.76
N ASN A 182 18.78 4.36 -18.84
CA ASN A 182 20.17 4.32 -18.36
C ASN A 182 20.37 3.37 -17.16
N TYR A 183 19.33 2.69 -16.67
CA TYR A 183 19.49 1.71 -15.59
C TYR A 183 19.90 0.33 -16.14
N THR A 184 21.11 -0.10 -15.80
CA THR A 184 21.57 -1.47 -16.07
C THR A 184 21.22 -2.36 -14.89
N MET A 185 20.09 -3.07 -14.98
CA MET A 185 19.75 -4.13 -14.03
C MET A 185 20.29 -5.47 -14.55
N ASN A 186 20.72 -6.37 -13.67
CA ASN A 186 21.19 -7.68 -14.10
C ASN A 186 20.05 -8.46 -14.77
N SER A 187 20.34 -9.11 -15.90
CA SER A 187 19.39 -9.96 -16.63
C SER A 187 18.72 -11.04 -15.76
N SER A 188 19.45 -11.60 -14.79
CA SER A 188 18.91 -12.57 -13.82
C SER A 188 17.84 -11.96 -12.92
N SER A 189 18.02 -10.71 -12.53
CA SER A 189 17.14 -9.97 -11.62
C SER A 189 15.88 -9.53 -12.35
N ILE A 190 16.01 -9.13 -13.63
CA ILE A 190 14.87 -8.89 -14.51
C ILE A 190 14.01 -10.15 -14.64
N SER A 191 14.62 -11.32 -14.90
CA SER A 191 13.90 -12.61 -14.98
C SER A 191 13.18 -12.94 -13.66
N THR A 192 13.84 -12.70 -12.53
CA THR A 192 13.27 -12.91 -11.20
C THR A 192 12.07 -12.00 -10.95
N ILE A 193 12.16 -10.71 -11.29
CA ILE A 193 11.07 -9.75 -11.18
C ILE A 193 9.88 -10.16 -12.04
N PHE A 194 10.10 -10.56 -13.29
CA PHE A 194 9.01 -11.06 -14.15
C PHE A 194 8.33 -12.30 -13.58
N ARG A 195 9.09 -13.21 -12.98
CA ARG A 195 8.54 -14.38 -12.30
C ARG A 195 7.69 -13.97 -11.09
N ILE A 196 8.16 -13.04 -10.27
CA ILE A 196 7.42 -12.51 -9.11
C ILE A 196 6.11 -11.86 -9.58
N GLN A 197 6.15 -10.97 -10.57
CA GLN A 197 4.97 -10.33 -11.16
C GLN A 197 3.95 -11.35 -11.67
N SER A 198 4.43 -12.35 -12.42
CA SER A 198 3.58 -13.40 -12.99
C SER A 198 2.89 -14.21 -11.89
N SER A 199 3.62 -14.52 -10.82
CA SER A 199 3.08 -15.18 -9.64
C SER A 199 1.96 -14.36 -8.99
N TYR A 200 2.20 -13.07 -8.73
CA TYR A 200 1.17 -12.19 -8.16
C TYR A 200 -0.04 -12.02 -9.09
N ALA A 201 0.16 -11.90 -10.40
CA ALA A 201 -0.94 -11.80 -11.37
C ALA A 201 -1.79 -13.08 -11.39
N GLU A 202 -1.15 -14.25 -11.39
CA GLU A 202 -1.84 -15.54 -11.35
C GLU A 202 -2.63 -15.72 -10.05
N VAL A 203 -2.00 -15.45 -8.90
CA VAL A 203 -2.65 -15.54 -7.58
C VAL A 203 -3.81 -14.57 -7.48
N THR A 204 -3.66 -13.34 -7.97
CA THR A 204 -4.73 -12.34 -8.02
C THR A 204 -5.92 -12.85 -8.81
N TRP A 205 -5.69 -13.40 -10.01
CA TRP A 205 -6.74 -13.93 -10.87
C TRP A 205 -7.46 -15.12 -10.21
N LYS A 206 -6.69 -16.10 -9.71
CA LYS A 206 -7.25 -17.29 -9.04
C LYS A 206 -8.03 -16.92 -7.78
N TYR A 207 -7.51 -15.98 -6.98
CA TYR A 207 -8.20 -15.45 -5.82
C TYR A 207 -9.54 -14.81 -6.19
N LEU A 208 -9.57 -13.98 -7.24
CA LEU A 208 -10.79 -13.35 -7.72
C LEU A 208 -11.83 -14.39 -8.18
N VAL A 209 -11.43 -15.36 -8.99
CA VAL A 209 -12.33 -16.42 -9.49
C VAL A 209 -12.87 -17.25 -8.33
N TYR A 210 -12.02 -17.63 -7.37
CA TYR A 210 -12.42 -18.36 -6.18
C TYR A 210 -13.41 -17.58 -5.30
N ARG A 211 -13.09 -16.31 -5.00
CA ARG A 211 -13.85 -15.51 -4.03
C ARG A 211 -15.14 -14.95 -4.59
N TYR A 212 -15.17 -14.60 -5.88
CA TYR A 212 -16.25 -13.82 -6.49
C TYR A 212 -16.94 -14.52 -7.67
N GLY A 213 -16.39 -15.63 -8.17
CA GLY A 213 -16.85 -16.28 -9.40
C GLY A 213 -16.41 -15.52 -10.66
N TYR A 214 -16.47 -16.19 -11.81
CA TYR A 214 -15.87 -15.72 -13.06
C TYR A 214 -16.32 -14.33 -13.51
N TYR A 215 -17.63 -14.06 -13.55
CA TYR A 215 -18.15 -12.78 -14.05
C TYR A 215 -17.69 -11.59 -13.20
N GLN A 216 -17.82 -11.69 -11.87
CA GLN A 216 -17.38 -10.64 -10.96
C GLN A 216 -15.84 -10.52 -10.92
N ALA A 217 -15.12 -11.63 -11.09
CA ALA A 217 -13.67 -11.62 -11.21
C ALA A 217 -13.21 -10.77 -12.39
N VAL A 218 -13.82 -10.90 -13.57
CA VAL A 218 -13.50 -10.07 -14.74
C VAL A 218 -13.72 -8.58 -14.46
N LEU A 219 -14.87 -8.21 -13.88
CA LEU A 219 -15.18 -6.81 -13.57
C LEU A 219 -14.19 -6.21 -12.55
N ARG A 220 -13.91 -6.93 -11.47
CA ARG A 220 -12.98 -6.50 -10.42
C ARG A 220 -11.55 -6.43 -10.94
N PHE A 221 -11.12 -7.39 -11.76
CA PHE A 221 -9.80 -7.35 -12.39
C PHE A 221 -9.65 -6.15 -13.33
N ASN A 222 -10.68 -5.82 -14.11
CA ASN A 222 -10.69 -4.61 -14.93
C ASN A 222 -10.59 -3.34 -14.07
N ASN A 223 -11.35 -3.24 -12.98
CA ASN A 223 -11.25 -2.11 -12.05
C ASN A 223 -9.86 -2.00 -11.44
N LEU A 224 -9.25 -3.13 -11.07
CA LEU A 224 -7.88 -3.17 -10.59
C LEU A 224 -6.91 -2.59 -11.63
N ILE A 225 -6.99 -3.01 -12.89
CA ILE A 225 -6.15 -2.46 -13.98
C ILE A 225 -6.35 -0.93 -14.11
N GLN A 226 -7.60 -0.45 -14.08
CA GLN A 226 -7.90 0.99 -14.13
C GLN A 226 -7.30 1.75 -12.93
N CYS A 227 -7.35 1.13 -11.74
CA CYS A 227 -6.75 1.67 -10.54
C CYS A 227 -5.23 1.79 -10.71
N LEU A 228 -4.54 0.73 -11.16
CA LEU A 228 -3.10 0.71 -11.39
C LEU A 228 -2.67 1.74 -12.44
N MET A 229 -3.36 1.83 -13.58
CA MET A 229 -3.06 2.84 -14.61
C MET A 229 -3.23 4.28 -14.09
N THR A 230 -4.25 4.51 -13.27
CA THR A 230 -4.47 5.82 -12.65
C THR A 230 -3.39 6.12 -11.62
N ALA A 231 -2.99 5.12 -10.82
CA ALA A 231 -1.90 5.22 -9.86
C ALA A 231 -0.57 5.55 -10.55
N THR A 232 -0.25 4.95 -11.71
CA THR A 232 0.94 5.32 -12.51
C THR A 232 0.94 6.78 -12.94
N LYS A 233 -0.23 7.33 -13.31
CA LYS A 233 -0.34 8.77 -13.63
C LYS A 233 -0.13 9.65 -12.39
N ILE A 234 -0.64 9.20 -11.24
CA ILE A 234 -0.48 9.90 -9.95
C ILE A 234 1.00 9.91 -9.55
N THR A 235 1.69 8.78 -9.58
CA THR A 235 3.13 8.70 -9.23
C THR A 235 3.99 9.55 -10.15
N SER A 236 3.75 9.49 -11.47
CA SER A 236 4.45 10.37 -12.42
C SER A 236 4.24 11.87 -12.11
N LYS A 237 3.02 12.26 -11.71
CA LYS A 237 2.72 13.66 -11.37
C LYS A 237 3.26 14.07 -10.00
N SER A 238 3.29 13.16 -9.03
CA SER A 238 3.74 13.43 -7.65
C SER A 238 5.22 13.77 -7.56
N LEU A 239 6.04 13.33 -8.52
CA LEU A 239 7.45 13.74 -8.64
C LEU A 239 7.65 15.26 -8.74
N ASN A 240 6.63 16.02 -9.14
CA ASN A 240 6.69 17.49 -9.20
C ASN A 240 6.38 18.16 -7.86
N ALA A 241 5.86 17.41 -6.87
CA ALA A 241 5.56 17.93 -5.54
C ALA A 241 6.77 17.72 -4.62
N HIS A 242 7.52 18.79 -4.35
CA HIS A 242 8.75 18.74 -3.55
C HIS A 242 8.59 18.02 -2.20
N ILE A 243 7.46 18.23 -1.51
CA ILE A 243 7.20 17.54 -0.25
C ILE A 243 7.10 16.01 -0.42
N HIS A 244 6.47 15.54 -1.50
CA HIS A 244 6.39 14.12 -1.81
C HIS A 244 7.78 13.54 -2.08
N THR A 245 8.58 14.24 -2.89
CA THR A 245 9.94 13.82 -3.24
C THR A 245 10.81 13.70 -1.99
N ASN A 246 10.76 14.69 -1.09
CA ASN A 246 11.52 14.68 0.16
C ASN A 246 11.06 13.57 1.11
N ASP A 247 9.75 13.40 1.30
CA ASP A 247 9.20 12.34 2.16
C ASP A 247 9.55 10.95 1.60
N MET A 248 9.53 10.79 0.27
CA MET A 248 9.90 9.55 -0.40
C MET A 248 11.38 9.26 -0.29
N GLU A 249 12.25 10.27 -0.44
CA GLU A 249 13.69 10.12 -0.25
C GLU A 249 14.02 9.68 1.17
N SER A 250 13.40 10.31 2.17
CA SER A 250 13.56 9.90 3.57
C SER A 250 13.09 8.47 3.83
N LEU A 251 11.95 8.06 3.25
CA LEU A 251 11.46 6.68 3.33
C LEU A 251 12.47 5.70 2.72
N VAL A 252 12.94 5.99 1.50
CA VAL A 252 13.86 5.14 0.77
C VAL A 252 15.14 4.98 1.57
N GLU A 253 15.81 6.08 1.93
CA GLU A 253 17.06 6.04 2.71
C GLU A 253 16.91 5.23 4.01
N GLN A 254 15.85 5.44 4.78
CA GLN A 254 15.61 4.69 6.02
C GLN A 254 15.42 3.19 5.76
N THR A 255 14.69 2.85 4.70
CA THR A 255 14.42 1.46 4.33
C THR A 255 15.69 0.79 3.80
N GLU A 256 16.51 1.50 3.02
CA GLU A 256 17.81 1.02 2.51
C GLU A 256 18.76 0.71 3.66
N ILE A 257 18.91 1.63 4.62
CA ILE A 257 19.76 1.43 5.80
C ILE A 257 19.29 0.21 6.58
N SER A 258 17.98 0.05 6.79
CA SER A 258 17.43 -1.11 7.52
C SER A 258 17.75 -2.42 6.81
N LEU A 259 17.57 -2.49 5.49
CA LEU A 259 17.88 -3.69 4.70
C LEU A 259 19.36 -4.04 4.73
N PHE A 260 20.22 -3.02 4.62
CA PHE A 260 21.67 -3.21 4.65
C PHE A 260 22.16 -3.75 6.01
N LEU A 261 21.59 -3.27 7.11
CA LEU A 261 21.92 -3.78 8.45
C LEU A 261 21.53 -5.26 8.60
N ASP A 262 20.35 -5.65 8.12
CA ASP A 262 19.90 -7.05 8.14
C ASP A 262 20.83 -7.96 7.32
N ASP A 263 21.28 -7.51 6.15
CA ASP A 263 22.23 -8.27 5.32
C ASP A 263 23.56 -8.51 6.06
N ILE A 264 24.07 -7.51 6.78
CA ILE A 264 25.31 -7.65 7.58
C ILE A 264 25.10 -8.64 8.72
N GLU A 265 23.98 -8.56 9.43
CA GLU A 265 23.66 -9.49 10.52
C GLU A 265 23.57 -10.93 10.01
N GLN A 266 22.95 -11.14 8.84
CA GLN A 266 22.86 -12.45 8.22
C GLN A 266 24.25 -13.02 7.86
N ILE A 267 25.11 -12.21 7.22
CA ILE A 267 26.49 -12.62 6.88
C ILE A 267 27.27 -13.00 8.13
N ASN A 268 27.15 -12.24 9.21
CA ASN A 268 27.84 -12.55 10.47
C ASN A 268 27.31 -13.83 11.12
N SER A 269 26.01 -14.13 10.99
CA SER A 269 25.42 -15.35 11.53
C SER A 269 25.84 -16.62 10.78
N ASP A 270 26.14 -16.53 9.49
CA ASP A 270 26.57 -17.67 8.66
C ASP A 270 28.05 -18.06 8.85
N VAL A 271 28.84 -17.18 9.48
CA VAL A 271 30.29 -17.38 9.72
C VAL A 271 30.58 -18.09 11.06
N VAL A 272 29.58 -18.18 11.95
CA VAL A 272 29.69 -18.77 13.29
C VAL A 272 29.16 -20.21 13.30
#